data_AF-A0A970GBP6-F1
#
_entry.id   AF-A0A970GBP6-F1
#
_cell.length_a   1.000
_cell.length_b   1.000
_cell.length_c   1.000
_cell.angle_alpha   90.00
_cell.angle_beta   90.00
_cell.angle_gamma   90.00
#
_symmetry.space_group_name_H-M   'P 1'
#
loop_
_entity.id
_entity.type
_entity.pdbx_description
1 polymer ?
#
loop_
_entity_poly.entity_id
_entity_poly.type
_entity_poly.pdbx_seq_one_letter_code
_entity_poly.pdbx_strand_id
1 'polypeptide(L)' 'SKLFEYMASRTPILCISEPAGEVYTLICKTESGFVSKDSEEIANYILGLYNKFLEGDNLRTKGDISFVDVNNQVNIFLES' A
#
# COMPACT_ATOMS: atom_id res chain seq x y z
N SER A 1 -9.05 10.74 -0.13
CA SER A 1 -7.62 10.95 0.19
C SER A 1 -6.79 10.14 -0.81
N LYS A 2 -5.72 10.72 -1.36
CA LYS A 2 -4.90 10.12 -2.44
C LYS A 2 -4.37 8.72 -2.13
N LEU A 3 -4.11 8.42 -0.85
CA LEU A 3 -3.64 7.09 -0.43
C LEU A 3 -4.64 5.98 -0.76
N PHE A 4 -5.94 6.23 -0.55
CA PHE A 4 -6.99 5.26 -0.87
C PHE A 4 -7.16 5.08 -2.39
N GLU A 5 -7.00 6.15 -3.17
CA GLU A 5 -7.01 6.09 -4.63
C GLU A 5 -5.85 5.22 -5.15
N TYR A 6 -4.65 5.38 -4.57
CA TYR A 6 -3.50 4.54 -4.91
C TYR A 6 -3.71 3.08 -4.51
N MET A 7 -4.28 2.80 -3.34
CA MET A 7 -4.60 1.42 -2.93
C MET A 7 -5.65 0.79 -3.85
N ALA A 8 -6.70 1.54 -4.20
CA ALA A 8 -7.74 1.09 -5.13
C ALA A 8 -7.21 0.82 -6.55
N SER A 9 -6.16 1.53 -6.98
CA SER A 9 -5.50 1.29 -8.27
C SER A 9 -4.81 -0.08 -8.34
N ARG A 10 -4.54 -0.70 -7.18
CA ARG A 10 -3.78 -1.95 -7.03
C ARG A 10 -2.38 -1.90 -7.63
N THR A 11 -1.85 -0.70 -7.88
CA THR A 11 -0.44 -0.50 -8.22
C THR A 11 0.37 -0.49 -6.94
N PRO A 12 1.53 -1.16 -6.86
CA PRO A 12 2.37 -1.11 -5.68
C PRO A 12 2.73 0.34 -5.31
N ILE A 13 2.43 0.71 -4.07
CA ILE A 13 2.73 2.04 -3.53
C ILE A 13 4.17 2.05 -3.04
N LEU A 14 4.92 3.07 -3.40
CA LEU A 14 6.19 3.39 -2.76
C LEU A 14 6.00 4.64 -1.91
N CYS A 15 6.02 4.48 -0.59
CA CYS A 15 5.92 5.59 0.35
C CYS A 15 7.31 5.92 0.90
N ILE A 16 7.79 7.13 0.64
CA ILE A 16 9.11 7.59 1.12
C ILE A 16 8.92 8.25 2.47
N SER A 17 9.00 7.46 3.53
CA SER A 17 8.87 7.92 4.91
C SER A 17 9.53 6.96 5.90
N GLU A 18 9.63 7.37 7.16
CA GLU A 18 9.88 6.43 8.25
C GLU A 18 8.87 5.27 8.19
N PRO A 19 9.27 4.03 8.50
CA PRO A 19 8.38 2.88 8.59
C PRO A 19 7.58 2.91 9.90
N ALA A 20 6.83 3.99 10.10
CA ALA A 20 6.10 4.28 11.32
C ALA A 20 4.78 5.01 11.02
N GLY A 21 3.86 4.95 11.98
CA GLY A 21 2.58 5.63 11.92
C GLY A 21 1.50 4.90 11.12
N GLU A 22 0.40 5.62 10.87
CA GLU A 22 -0.82 5.06 10.28
C GLU A 22 -0.64 4.65 8.83
N VAL A 23 0.09 5.44 8.03
CA VAL A 23 0.33 5.16 6.61
C VAL A 23 1.15 3.88 6.43
N TYR A 24 2.24 3.72 7.21
CA TYR A 24 3.02 2.48 7.25
C TYR A 24 2.13 1.29 7.60
N THR A 25 1.37 1.41 8.70
CA THR A 25 0.48 0.35 9.17
C THR A 25 -0.53 -0.05 8.10
N LEU A 26 -1.10 0.93 7.39
CA LEU A 26 -2.11 0.69 6.37
C LEU A 26 -1.51 0.03 5.12
N ILE A 27 -0.37 0.51 4.62
CA ILE A 27 0.31 -0.07 3.45
C ILE A 27 0.72 -1.51 3.73
N CYS A 28 1.27 -1.79 4.92
CA CYS A 28 1.66 -3.14 5.32
C CYS A 28 0.45 -4.07 5.51
N LYS A 29 -0.60 -3.63 6.24
CA LYS A 29 -1.80 -4.46 6.49
C LYS A 29 -2.54 -4.83 5.21
N THR A 30 -2.57 -3.92 4.24
CA THR A 30 -3.28 -4.14 2.96
C THR A 30 -2.41 -4.78 1.89
N GLU A 31 -1.13 -5.08 2.21
CA GLU A 31 -0.13 -5.57 1.26
C GLU A 31 -0.06 -4.71 -0.02
N SER A 32 -0.24 -3.39 0.14
CA SER A 32 -0.42 -2.46 -0.99
C SER A 32 0.88 -1.85 -1.48
N GLY A 33 2.02 -2.15 -0.87
CA GLY A 33 3.30 -1.58 -1.28
C GLY A 33 4.41 -1.66 -0.25
N PHE A 34 5.33 -0.71 -0.32
CA PHE A 34 6.54 -0.63 0.48
C PHE A 34 6.73 0.78 1.05
N VAL A 35 7.29 0.85 2.25
CA VAL A 35 7.56 2.10 2.96
C VAL A 35 8.99 2.07 3.46
N SER A 36 9.80 3.02 3.01
CA SER A 36 11.16 3.21 3.51
C SER A 36 11.64 4.62 3.21
N LYS A 37 12.61 5.09 4.00
CA LYS A 37 13.40 6.29 3.75
C LYS A 37 14.82 5.97 3.28
N ASP A 38 15.22 4.71 3.37
CA ASP A 38 16.55 4.26 3.04
C ASP A 38 16.68 4.12 1.52
N SER A 39 17.67 4.80 0.94
CA SER A 39 17.84 4.84 -0.51
C SER A 39 18.20 3.48 -1.11
N GLU A 40 18.91 2.63 -0.37
CA GLU A 40 19.32 1.31 -0.84
C GLU A 40 18.11 0.37 -0.86
N GLU A 41 17.29 0.39 0.20
CA GLU A 41 16.03 -0.37 0.24
C GLU A 41 15.07 0.06 -0.87
N ILE A 42 14.94 1.37 -1.11
CA ILE A 42 14.10 1.90 -2.19
C ILE A 42 14.60 1.42 -3.55
N ALA A 43 15.91 1.49 -3.80
CA ALA A 43 16.50 1.04 -5.05
C ALA A 43 16.26 -0.46 -5.28
N ASN A 44 16.50 -1.28 -4.24
CA ASN A 44 16.28 -2.72 -4.29
C ASN A 44 14.82 -3.07 -4.55
N TYR A 45 13.88 -2.34 -3.94
CA TYR A 45 12.45 -2.53 -4.18
C TYR A 45 12.05 -2.22 -5.62
N ILE A 46 12.52 -1.09 -6.18
CA ILE A 46 12.26 -0.70 -7.57
C ILE A 46 12.84 -1.73 -8.55
N LEU A 47 14.09 -2.17 -8.32
CA LEU A 47 14.74 -3.20 -9.14
C LEU A 47 13.96 -4.51 -9.10
N GLY A 48 13.47 -4.92 -7.93
CA GLY A 48 12.64 -6.11 -7.77
C GLY A 48 11.33 -6.03 -8.57
N LEU A 49 10.65 -4.89 -8.54
CA LEU A 49 9.45 -4.66 -9.35
C LEU A 49 9.75 -4.68 -10.86
N TYR A 50 10.86 -4.07 -11.27
CA TYR A 50 11.26 -4.03 -12.67
C TYR A 50 11.59 -5.42 -13.22
N ASN A 51 12.30 -6.25 -12.45
CA ASN A 51 12.63 -7.61 -12.86
C ASN A 51 11.36 -8.46 -13.03
N LYS A 52 10.43 -8.39 -12.07
CA LYS A 52 9.13 -9.05 -12.18
C LYS A 52 8.34 -8.59 -13.40
N PHE A 53 8.36 -7.29 -13.70
CA PHE A 53 7.74 -6.77 -14.92
C PHE A 53 8.36 -7.39 -16.20
N LEU A 54 9.69 -7.51 -16.25
CA LEU A 54 10.38 -8.16 -17.37
C LEU A 54 10.04 -9.65 -17.52
N GLU A 55 9.78 -10.33 -16.41
CA GLU A 55 9.34 -11.73 -16.37
C GLU A 55 7.88 -11.92 -16.78
N GLY A 56 7.11 -10.82 -16.92
CA GLY A 56 5.69 -10.84 -17.25
C GLY A 56 4.78 -11.05 -16.04
N ASP A 57 5.31 -10.91 -14.81
CA ASP A 57 4.53 -11.05 -13.59
C ASP A 57 3.47 -9.97 -13.46
N ASN A 58 2.34 -10.34 -12.86
CA ASN A 58 1.33 -9.39 -12.46
C ASN A 58 1.78 -8.64 -11.20
N LEU A 59 2.23 -7.40 -11.37
CA LEU A 59 2.65 -6.53 -10.26
C LEU A 59 1.50 -6.02 -9.41
N ARG A 60 0.24 -6.37 -9.70
CA ARG A 60 -0.89 -5.83 -8.94
C ARG A 60 -0.88 -6.32 -7.51
N THR A 61 -1.01 -5.39 -6.59
CA THR A 61 -1.19 -5.70 -5.17
C THR A 61 -2.58 -6.26 -4.94
N LYS A 62 -2.76 -6.94 -3.80
CA LYS A 62 -4.11 -7.37 -3.38
C LYS A 62 -5.00 -6.16 -3.18
N GLY A 63 -4.46 -5.09 -2.57
CA GLY A 63 -5.17 -3.84 -2.37
C GLY A 63 -6.47 -4.03 -1.60
N ASP A 64 -6.48 -4.97 -0.64
CA ASP A 64 -7.68 -5.32 0.11
C ASP A 64 -7.99 -4.20 1.10
N ILE A 65 -8.89 -3.32 0.69
CA ILE A 65 -9.40 -2.21 1.49
C ILE A 65 -10.73 -2.56 2.18
N SER A 66 -11.20 -3.81 2.12
CA SER A 66 -12.48 -4.22 2.75
C SER A 66 -12.52 -3.91 4.25
N PHE A 67 -11.37 -3.99 4.94
CA PHE A 67 -11.23 -3.60 6.34
C PHE A 67 -11.56 -2.12 6.60
N VAL A 68 -11.25 -1.24 5.65
CA VAL A 68 -11.56 0.20 5.74
C VAL A 68 -13.06 0.43 5.57
N ASP A 69 -13.70 -0.29 4.66
CA ASP A 69 -15.15 -0.23 4.45
C ASP A 69 -15.92 -0.67 5.70
N VAL A 70 -15.47 -1.73 6.38
CA VAL A 70 -16.08 -2.21 7.64
C VAL A 70 -15.95 -1.16 8.75
N ASN A 71 -14.77 -0.56 8.93
CA ASN A 71 -14.59 0.47 9.96
C ASN A 71 -15.43 1.73 9.68
N ASN A 72 -15.55 2.15 8.43
CA ASN A 72 -16.44 3.26 8.06
C ASN A 72 -17.90 2.93 8.38
N GLN A 73 -18.37 1.72 8.08
CA GLN A 73 -19.74 1.30 8.41
C GLN A 73 -19.96 1.33 9.92
N VAL A 74 -19.04 0.76 10.71
CA VAL A 74 -19.13 0.74 12.18
C VAL A 74 -19.14 2.16 12.75
N ASN A 75 -18.30 3.07 12.25
CA ASN A 75 -18.29 4.46 12.71
C ASN A 75 -19.61 5.18 12.37
N ILE A 76 -20.16 4.98 11.18
CA ILE A 76 -21.49 5.53 10.81
C ILE A 76 -22.58 5.00 11.74
N PHE A 77 -22.53 3.72 12.13
CA PHE A 77 -23.48 3.13 13.08
C PHE A 77 -23.30 3.58 14.53
N LEU A 78 -22.10 4.01 14.94
CA LEU A 78 -21.82 4.50 16.30
C LEU A 78 -22.07 6.01 16.45
N GLU A 79 -22.05 6.75 15.34
CA GLU A 79 -22.37 8.18 15.27
C GLU A 79 -23.86 8.46 14.96
N SER A 80 -24.70 7.42 14.85
CA SER A 80 -26.17 7.49 14.68
C SER A 80 -26.93 7.11 15.94
#